data_AF-L1LB71-F1
#
_entry.id   AF-L1LB71-F1
#
_cell.length_a   1.000
_cell.length_b   1.000
_cell.length_c   1.000
_cell.angle_alpha   90.00
_cell.angle_beta   90.00
_cell.angle_gamma   90.00
#
_symmetry.space_group_name_H-M   'P 1'
#
loop_
_entity.id
_entity.type
_entity.pdbx_description
1 polymer ?
#
loop_
_entity_poly.entity_id
_entity_poly.type
_entity_poly.pdbx_seq_one_letter_code
_entity_poly.pdbx_strand_id
1 'polypeptide(L)'
;MDLFPFFLLVAIVAAVSDYERRYGTNFSKLPSDELVEESLKTLGFGSCQRAKYDMTKIYNSILGHNPDLFLFIGDNTYPDLLCCTPECIKDAYDKMAKNESYVKFTKEVKKFDGIYDDHDYGKNDV
;
A
#
# COMPACT_ATOMS: atom_id res chain seq x y z
N MET A 1 -35.08 15.98 -18.34
CA MET A 1 -33.72 16.55 -18.39
C MET A 1 -33.13 16.36 -17.01
N ASP A 2 -32.37 15.28 -16.83
CA ASP A 2 -31.87 14.88 -15.52
C ASP A 2 -30.75 15.82 -15.08
N LEU A 3 -31.05 16.66 -14.08
CA LEU A 3 -30.10 17.58 -13.41
C LEU A 3 -29.13 16.84 -12.46
N PHE A 4 -29.31 15.54 -12.29
CA PHE A 4 -28.54 14.70 -11.37
C PHE A 4 -27.01 14.70 -11.59
N PRO A 5 -26.46 14.68 -12.83
CA PRO A 5 -25.02 14.62 -13.03
C PRO A 5 -24.32 15.96 -12.73
N PHE A 6 -25.04 17.08 -12.72
CA PHE A 6 -24.46 18.40 -12.46
C PHE A 6 -24.19 18.64 -10.96
N PHE A 7 -25.06 18.14 -10.08
CA PHE A 7 -24.88 18.27 -8.63
C PHE A 7 -23.73 17.42 -8.10
N LEU A 8 -23.46 16.24 -8.68
CA LEU A 8 -22.35 15.38 -8.28
C LEU A 8 -20.99 16.02 -8.57
N LEU A 9 -20.85 16.69 -9.73
CA LEU A 9 -19.60 17.34 -10.14
C LEU A 9 -19.22 18.51 -9.22
N VAL A 10 -20.21 19.33 -8.82
CA VAL A 10 -20.00 20.47 -7.91
C VAL A 10 -19.59 20.01 -6.50
N ALA A 11 -20.17 18.90 -6.01
CA ALA A 11 -19.81 18.35 -4.70
C ALA A 11 -18.36 17.82 -4.66
N ILE A 12 -17.88 17.21 -5.76
CA ILE A 12 -16.50 16.71 -5.87
C ILE A 12 -15.50 17.87 -5.86
N VAL A 13 -15.75 18.92 -6.65
CA VAL A 13 -14.85 20.10 -6.72
C VAL A 13 -14.79 20.82 -5.37
N ALA A 14 -15.92 20.93 -4.65
CA ALA A 14 -15.95 21.51 -3.32
C ALA A 14 -15.12 20.70 -2.29
N ALA A 15 -15.25 19.37 -2.31
CA ALA A 15 -14.54 18.49 -1.38
C ALA A 15 -13.00 18.52 -1.56
N VAL A 16 -12.51 18.60 -2.80
CA VAL A 16 -11.07 18.74 -3.07
C VAL A 16 -10.53 20.05 -2.49
N SER A 17 -11.29 21.14 -2.64
CA SER A 17 -10.89 22.47 -2.14
C SER A 17 -10.83 22.57 -0.60
N ASP A 18 -11.64 21.77 0.11
CA ASP A 18 -11.67 21.77 1.57
C ASP A 18 -10.48 21.00 2.17
N TYR A 19 -10.03 19.91 1.52
CA TYR A 19 -8.83 19.20 1.94
C TYR A 19 -7.58 20.09 1.77
N GLU A 20 -7.40 20.66 0.58
CA GLU A 20 -6.29 21.56 0.27
C GLU A 20 -6.24 22.75 1.24
N ARG A 21 -7.40 23.34 1.54
CA ARG A 21 -7.51 24.43 2.50
C ARG A 21 -7.19 23.98 3.93
N ARG A 22 -7.66 22.81 4.37
CA ARG A 22 -7.44 22.31 5.73
C ARG A 22 -5.97 21.98 5.99
N TYR A 23 -5.30 21.37 5.03
CA TYR A 23 -3.91 20.88 5.20
C TYR A 23 -2.87 21.79 4.55
N GLY A 24 -3.28 22.90 3.92
CA GLY A 24 -2.36 23.80 3.21
C GLY A 24 -1.68 23.13 2.02
N THR A 25 -2.29 22.09 1.45
CA THR A 25 -1.74 21.35 0.30
C THR A 25 -2.18 22.00 -1.00
N ASN A 26 -1.37 21.83 -2.04
CA ASN A 26 -1.74 22.13 -3.42
C ASN A 26 -1.48 20.85 -4.20
N PHE A 27 -2.54 20.13 -4.57
CA PHE A 27 -2.43 18.88 -5.33
C PHE A 27 -2.01 19.20 -6.77
N SER A 28 -0.71 19.40 -6.95
CA SER A 28 -0.10 19.36 -8.27
C SER A 28 0.19 17.92 -8.64
N LYS A 29 -0.11 17.54 -9.88
CA LYS A 29 0.39 16.28 -10.44
C LYS A 29 1.92 16.27 -10.35
N LEU A 30 2.45 15.37 -9.52
CA LEU A 30 3.89 15.13 -9.45
C LEU A 30 4.32 14.22 -10.62
N PRO A 31 5.57 14.31 -11.08
CA PRO A 31 6.11 13.30 -11.99
C PRO A 31 6.08 11.93 -11.30
N SER A 32 5.90 10.88 -12.08
CA SER A 32 6.00 9.51 -11.58
C SER A 32 7.43 9.22 -11.14
N ASP A 33 7.60 8.59 -9.97
CA ASP A 33 8.92 8.15 -9.48
C ASP A 33 9.51 7.04 -10.37
N GLU A 34 8.64 6.22 -10.97
CA GLU A 34 9.01 5.18 -11.91
C GLU A 34 8.04 5.15 -13.10
N LEU A 35 8.57 4.90 -14.30
CA LEU A 35 7.79 4.68 -15.52
C LEU A 35 7.98 3.24 -15.99
N VAL A 36 6.87 2.51 -16.12
CA VAL A 36 6.85 1.14 -16.64
C VAL A 36 6.08 1.14 -17.95
N GLU A 37 6.77 0.88 -19.05
CA GLU A 37 6.20 0.88 -20.42
C GLU A 37 5.50 -0.45 -20.77
N GLU A 38 5.38 -1.37 -19.81
CA GLU A 38 4.67 -2.64 -19.96
C GLU A 38 3.18 -2.49 -19.63
N SER A 39 2.32 -3.17 -20.40
CA SER A 39 0.88 -3.19 -20.12
C SER A 39 0.60 -3.95 -18.81
N LEU A 40 -0.08 -3.29 -17.87
CA LEU A 40 -0.64 -3.90 -16.67
C LEU A 40 -1.91 -4.69 -17.03
N LYS A 41 -1.87 -6.02 -17.02
CA LYS A 41 -3.02 -6.90 -17.31
C LYS A 41 -3.61 -7.51 -16.04
N THR A 42 -2.75 -7.91 -15.11
CA THR A 42 -3.16 -8.48 -13.82
C THR A 42 -2.55 -7.68 -12.69
N LEU A 43 -3.40 -6.96 -11.93
CA LEU A 43 -3.02 -6.29 -10.69
C LEU A 43 -3.41 -7.17 -9.50
N GLY A 44 -2.43 -7.59 -8.72
CA GLY A 44 -2.66 -8.14 -7.39
C GLY A 44 -2.51 -7.04 -6.34
N PHE A 45 -3.25 -7.14 -5.24
CA PHE A 45 -3.03 -6.28 -4.09
C PHE A 45 -3.41 -6.99 -2.79
N GLY A 46 -2.81 -6.57 -1.69
CA GLY A 46 -3.10 -7.10 -0.36
C GLY A 46 -2.47 -6.27 0.74
N SER A 47 -2.98 -6.43 1.95
CA SER A 47 -2.50 -5.76 3.17
C SER A 47 -2.41 -6.77 4.32
N CYS A 48 -2.06 -6.28 5.49
CA CYS A 48 -2.13 -7.03 6.75
C CYS A 48 -1.16 -8.21 6.79
N GLN A 49 0.09 -7.98 6.40
CA GLN A 49 1.15 -8.97 6.37
C GLN A 49 1.73 -9.23 7.76
N ARG A 50 1.09 -10.14 8.49
CA ARG A 50 1.56 -10.61 9.80
C ARG A 50 2.65 -11.67 9.66
N ALA A 51 3.88 -11.22 9.40
CA ALA A 51 5.06 -12.06 9.17
C ALA A 51 5.45 -13.03 10.32
N LYS A 52 4.77 -12.95 11.48
CA LYS A 52 4.84 -13.96 12.55
C LYS A 52 4.19 -15.29 12.17
N TYR A 53 3.33 -15.32 11.17
CA TYR A 53 2.70 -16.53 10.65
C TYR A 53 3.41 -17.03 9.39
N ASP A 54 3.23 -18.31 9.06
CA ASP A 54 3.66 -18.85 7.78
C ASP A 54 2.79 -18.26 6.65
N MET A 55 3.41 -17.40 5.84
CA MET A 55 2.76 -16.71 4.72
C MET A 55 2.89 -17.47 3.39
N THR A 56 3.51 -18.66 3.39
CA THR A 56 3.77 -19.42 2.16
C THR A 56 2.49 -19.69 1.37
N LYS A 57 1.39 -20.04 2.04
CA LYS A 57 0.12 -20.34 1.35
C LYS A 57 -0.45 -19.14 0.61
N ILE A 58 -0.45 -17.96 1.24
CA ILE A 58 -1.01 -16.76 0.61
C ILE A 58 -0.10 -16.28 -0.52
N TYR A 59 1.23 -16.30 -0.33
CA TYR A 59 2.17 -15.94 -1.39
C TYR A 59 2.09 -16.89 -2.58
N ASN A 60 2.00 -18.19 -2.36
CA ASN A 60 1.81 -19.15 -3.45
C ASN A 60 0.49 -18.92 -4.19
N SER A 61 -0.57 -18.54 -3.48
CA SER A 61 -1.84 -18.17 -4.12
C SER A 61 -1.68 -16.94 -5.01
N ILE A 62 -1.00 -15.90 -4.52
CA ILE A 62 -0.73 -14.68 -5.27
C ILE A 62 0.10 -15.00 -6.52
N LEU A 63 1.20 -15.74 -6.36
CA LEU A 63 2.08 -16.15 -7.47
C LEU A 63 1.33 -17.00 -8.51
N GLY A 64 0.41 -17.86 -8.07
CA GLY A 64 -0.43 -18.67 -8.95
C GLY A 64 -1.37 -17.85 -9.85
N HIS A 65 -1.66 -16.60 -9.50
CA HIS A 65 -2.41 -15.66 -10.33
C HIS A 65 -1.54 -14.87 -11.31
N ASN A 66 -0.21 -15.01 -11.23
CA ASN A 66 0.77 -14.37 -12.11
C ASN A 66 0.53 -12.84 -12.30
N PRO A 67 0.53 -12.05 -11.21
CA PRO A 67 0.32 -10.61 -11.30
C PRO A 67 1.48 -9.93 -12.03
N ASP A 68 1.16 -8.96 -12.88
CA ASP A 68 2.15 -8.06 -13.48
C ASP A 68 2.72 -7.11 -12.43
N LEU A 69 1.89 -6.72 -11.46
CA LEU A 69 2.24 -5.92 -10.29
C LEU A 69 1.47 -6.43 -9.08
N PHE A 70 2.13 -6.61 -7.95
CA PHE A 70 1.50 -6.80 -6.65
C PHE A 70 1.67 -5.55 -5.78
N LEU A 71 0.57 -4.92 -5.37
CA LEU A 71 0.59 -3.77 -4.48
C LEU A 71 0.34 -4.18 -3.03
N PHE A 72 1.31 -3.93 -2.18
CA PHE A 72 1.12 -3.93 -0.73
C PHE A 72 0.40 -2.64 -0.34
N ILE A 73 -0.83 -2.73 0.15
CA ILE A 73 -1.70 -1.56 0.36
C ILE A 73 -1.78 -1.11 1.82
N GLY A 74 -0.78 -1.46 2.64
CA GLY A 74 -0.73 -1.11 4.05
C GLY A 74 -0.55 -2.32 4.97
N ASP A 75 -0.20 -2.04 6.22
CA ASP A 75 0.11 -3.05 7.24
C ASP A 75 1.14 -4.08 6.72
N ASN A 76 2.23 -3.57 6.14
CA ASN A 76 3.23 -4.41 5.49
C ASN A 76 4.04 -5.20 6.52
N THR A 77 4.20 -4.63 7.71
CA THR A 77 4.70 -5.33 8.88
C THR A 77 3.91 -4.95 10.13
N TYR A 78 4.04 -5.77 11.16
CA TYR A 78 3.43 -5.54 12.47
C TYR A 78 4.53 -5.50 13.52
N PRO A 79 4.89 -4.31 14.02
CA PRO A 79 5.79 -4.19 15.16
C PRO A 79 5.12 -4.67 16.46
N ASP A 80 5.91 -4.78 17.53
CA ASP A 80 5.38 -5.14 18.86
C ASP A 80 4.38 -4.08 19.37
N LEU A 81 3.41 -4.48 20.20
CA LEU A 81 2.27 -3.64 20.62
C LEU A 81 2.64 -2.32 21.32
N LEU A 82 3.88 -2.17 21.80
CA LEU A 82 4.38 -0.97 22.47
C LEU A 82 5.38 -0.19 21.59
N CYS A 83 5.53 -0.57 20.31
CA CYS A 83 6.45 0.08 19.39
C CYS A 83 5.83 1.34 18.79
N CYS A 84 6.41 2.49 19.15
CA CYS A 84 6.02 3.80 18.61
C CYS A 84 7.24 4.63 18.14
N THR A 85 8.38 3.99 17.85
CA THR A 85 9.62 4.67 17.42
C THR A 85 10.10 4.17 16.06
N PRO A 86 10.80 5.01 15.28
CA PRO A 86 11.34 4.60 13.98
C PRO A 86 12.27 3.37 14.06
N GLU A 87 13.01 3.22 15.16
CA GLU A 87 13.93 2.09 15.35
C GLU A 87 13.18 0.76 15.46
N CYS A 88 12.09 0.72 16.23
CA CYS A 88 11.34 -0.52 16.39
C CYS A 88 10.49 -0.86 15.15
N ILE A 89 10.04 0.15 14.39
CA ILE A 89 9.43 -0.04 13.07
C ILE A 89 10.45 -0.62 12.10
N LYS A 90 11.65 -0.03 12.06
CA LYS A 90 12.76 -0.56 11.26
C LYS A 90 13.07 -2.02 11.62
N ASP A 91 13.10 -2.37 12.89
CA ASP A 91 13.33 -3.76 13.32
C ASP A 91 12.23 -4.70 12.83
N ALA A 92 10.96 -4.26 12.79
CA ALA A 92 9.86 -5.06 12.25
C ALA A 92 10.00 -5.29 10.73
N TYR A 93 10.45 -4.27 9.99
CA TYR A 93 10.79 -4.40 8.57
C TYR A 93 12.00 -5.31 8.34
N ASP A 94 13.05 -5.19 9.16
CA ASP A 94 14.24 -6.03 9.08
C ASP A 94 13.92 -7.51 9.37
N LYS A 95 12.99 -7.78 10.30
CA LYS A 95 12.47 -9.14 10.56
C LYS A 95 11.67 -9.67 9.36
N MET A 96 10.77 -8.86 8.79
CA MET A 96 10.01 -9.23 7.59
C MET A 96 10.93 -9.53 6.40
N ALA A 97 11.94 -8.69 6.17
CA ALA A 97 12.91 -8.85 5.08
C ALA A 97 13.74 -10.14 5.19
N LYS A 98 13.81 -10.73 6.39
CA LYS A 98 14.47 -12.02 6.66
C LYS A 98 13.50 -13.22 6.67
N ASN A 99 12.18 -12.99 6.61
CA ASN A 99 11.19 -14.05 6.58
C ASN A 99 11.33 -14.87 5.29
N GLU A 100 11.50 -16.18 5.40
CA GLU A 100 11.78 -17.05 4.25
C GLU A 100 10.66 -17.04 3.20
N SER A 101 9.40 -17.02 3.62
CA SER A 101 8.26 -16.98 2.71
C SER A 101 8.24 -15.67 1.93
N TYR A 102 8.52 -14.55 2.59
CA TYR A 102 8.62 -13.24 1.95
C TYR A 102 9.81 -13.19 0.98
N VAL A 103 10.98 -13.67 1.38
CA VAL A 103 12.18 -13.73 0.51
C VAL A 103 11.96 -14.60 -0.72
N LYS A 104 11.20 -15.70 -0.62
CA LYS A 104 10.82 -16.52 -1.78
C LYS A 104 9.86 -15.75 -2.68
N PHE A 105 8.81 -15.16 -2.10
CA PHE A 105 7.84 -14.36 -2.83
C PHE A 105 8.50 -13.24 -3.64
N THR A 106 9.37 -12.44 -3.03
CA THR A 106 10.03 -11.30 -3.70
C THR A 106 10.99 -11.70 -4.81
N LYS A 107 11.47 -12.95 -4.83
CA LYS A 107 12.27 -13.50 -5.94
C LYS A 107 11.43 -14.00 -7.11
N GLU A 108 10.16 -14.33 -6.86
CA GLU A 108 9.28 -14.98 -7.83
C GLU A 108 8.24 -14.02 -8.44
N VAL A 109 7.77 -13.04 -7.67
CA VAL A 109 6.81 -12.04 -8.17
C VAL A 109 7.47 -11.16 -9.23
N LYS A 110 6.75 -10.88 -10.33
CA LYS A 110 7.30 -10.10 -11.45
C LYS A 110 7.68 -8.68 -11.03
N LYS A 111 6.78 -8.03 -10.29
CA LYS A 111 6.99 -6.70 -9.71
C LYS A 111 6.09 -6.53 -8.50
N PHE A 112 6.58 -5.82 -7.49
CA PHE A 112 5.78 -5.38 -6.37
C PHE A 112 6.14 -3.95 -5.98
N ASP A 113 5.20 -3.26 -5.35
CA ASP A 113 5.38 -1.94 -4.75
C ASP A 113 4.42 -1.82 -3.55
N GLY A 114 4.45 -0.72 -2.80
CA GLY A 114 3.51 -0.56 -1.71
C GLY A 114 3.41 0.82 -1.08
N ILE A 115 2.37 0.96 -0.27
CA ILE A 115 2.12 2.10 0.61
C ILE A 115 2.04 1.60 2.06
N TYR A 116 2.21 2.51 3.01
CA TYR A 116 2.16 2.24 4.45
C TYR A 116 0.72 2.39 5.00
N ASP A 117 0.47 1.83 6.19
CA ASP A 117 -0.70 2.12 7.03
C ASP A 117 -0.28 2.37 8.50
N ASP A 118 -1.22 2.41 9.43
CA ASP A 118 -1.01 2.75 10.84
C ASP A 118 -0.01 1.83 11.58
N HIS A 119 0.03 0.53 11.27
CA HIS A 119 1.01 -0.39 11.83
C HIS A 119 2.43 -0.19 11.27
N ASP A 120 2.57 0.37 10.07
CA ASP A 120 3.85 0.77 9.50
C ASP A 120 4.33 2.12 10.09
N TYR A 121 3.42 2.90 10.67
CA TYR A 121 3.72 4.12 11.42
C TYR A 121 3.96 3.86 12.92
N GLY A 122 3.42 2.77 13.47
CA GLY A 122 3.53 2.40 14.88
C GLY A 122 2.49 3.02 15.80
N LYS A 123 1.42 3.59 15.25
CA LYS A 123 0.32 4.15 16.05
C LYS A 123 -0.99 4.12 15.27
N ASN A 124 -2.00 3.48 15.85
CA ASN A 124 -3.33 3.42 15.28
C ASN A 124 -3.98 4.81 15.15
N ASP A 125 -4.64 5.03 14.02
CA ASP A 125 -5.57 6.14 13.76
C ASP A 125 -5.02 7.53 14.13
N VAL A 126 -3.82 7.87 13.63
CA VAL A 126 -3.18 9.19 13.83
C VAL A 126 -3.68 10.31 12.94
#